data_AF-A0A3L7RQM5-F1
#
_entry.id   AF-A0A3L7RQM5-F1
#
_cell.length_a   1.000
_cell.length_b   1.000
_cell.length_c   1.000
_cell.angle_alpha   90.00
_cell.angle_beta   90.00
_cell.angle_gamma   90.00
#
_symmetry.space_group_name_H-M   'P 1'
#
loop_
_entity.id
_entity.type
_entity.pdbx_description
1 polymer ?
#
loop_
_entity_poly.entity_id
_entity_poly.type
_entity_poly.pdbx_seq_one_letter_code
_entity_poly.pdbx_strand_id
1 'polypeptide(L)'
;MRFGNDIAIVTLSLFATLAPGVYSQDSARGEKGEQKTVSTQVSAPDESELESIRKQSQVFVSAFNKHDAKAVAECWTETGEFIDDSGKRWAGREEIEKAYAEVFANGPHAEMQIAIESLRLLSKDTAIEEGRSVVVPGPNGTGVCRYTAIHVKVGEQWLMASVRDQWIEAPPAVRSAADLEWMIGSWIAEEHGIRMESICSWAVNDRFLERKYTTTQVDGSVTTGVQLIGWNPQGKFVQSWDFSADGGHSVGVWTPTEGGWQAEVQGMTGAGVPTSAVNVMRRLDGNASVWQSVRRTLGQASLPDTDEIVIRRRQQDAAK
;
A
#
# COMPACT_ATOMS: atom_id res chain seq x y z
N MET A 1 3.61 -33.43 -24.84
CA MET A 1 2.51 -33.36 -23.85
C MET A 1 3.06 -32.69 -22.61
N ARG A 2 2.23 -31.83 -22.02
CA ARG A 2 2.48 -30.78 -21.03
C ARG A 2 3.42 -31.18 -19.86
N PHE A 3 4.45 -30.38 -19.60
CA PHE A 3 5.11 -30.29 -18.30
C PHE A 3 4.47 -29.13 -17.53
N GLY A 4 4.06 -29.41 -16.30
CA GLY A 4 3.35 -28.48 -15.41
C GLY A 4 4.30 -27.46 -14.78
N ASN A 5 3.82 -26.22 -14.73
CA ASN A 5 4.38 -25.12 -13.92
C ASN A 5 3.95 -25.37 -12.46
N ASP A 6 4.90 -25.73 -11.60
CA ASP A 6 4.71 -25.75 -10.14
C ASP A 6 5.51 -24.60 -9.52
N ILE A 7 5.07 -23.35 -9.72
CA ILE A 7 5.53 -22.19 -8.94
C ILE A 7 4.37 -21.19 -8.84
N ALA A 8 4.18 -20.68 -7.62
CA ALA A 8 3.28 -19.61 -7.17
C ALA A 8 1.88 -20.07 -6.74
N ILE A 9 1.55 -19.78 -5.49
CA ILE A 9 0.23 -19.50 -4.90
C ILE A 9 0.51 -19.08 -3.44
N VAL A 10 -0.48 -18.53 -2.73
CA VAL A 10 -0.51 -18.00 -1.34
C VAL A 10 -0.14 -16.48 -1.25
N THR A 11 -0.96 -15.56 -0.73
CA THR A 11 -1.98 -15.66 0.32
C THR A 11 -2.86 -14.40 0.38
N LEU A 12 -4.18 -14.56 0.54
CA LEU A 12 -4.97 -13.64 1.36
C LEU A 12 -4.50 -13.80 2.80
N SER A 13 -3.91 -12.75 3.37
CA SER A 13 -3.69 -12.56 4.81
C SER A 13 -3.15 -13.77 5.57
N LEU A 14 -1.94 -14.20 5.22
CA LEU A 14 -1.07 -14.95 6.12
C LEU A 14 0.38 -14.66 5.75
N PHE A 15 1.10 -14.02 6.67
CA PHE A 15 2.55 -14.06 6.68
C PHE A 15 2.96 -15.12 7.71
N ALA A 16 3.14 -16.35 7.24
CA ALA A 16 3.84 -17.39 8.00
C ALA A 16 5.05 -17.84 7.16
N THR A 17 6.20 -17.88 7.82
CA THR A 17 7.53 -18.18 7.31
C THR A 17 7.64 -19.61 6.79
N LEU A 18 8.23 -19.79 5.60
CA LEU A 18 8.88 -21.05 5.22
C LEU A 18 10.40 -20.83 5.20
N ALA A 19 11.09 -21.49 6.12
CA ALA A 19 12.54 -21.64 6.08
C ALA A 19 12.91 -22.67 4.98
N PRO A 20 13.95 -22.44 4.16
CA PRO A 20 14.37 -23.42 3.16
C PRO A 20 15.10 -24.58 3.84
N GLY A 21 14.51 -25.78 3.72
CA GLY A 21 15.19 -27.04 3.95
C GLY A 21 16.30 -27.23 2.92
N VAL A 22 17.49 -27.54 3.43
CA VAL A 22 18.66 -27.94 2.66
C VAL A 22 18.32 -29.16 1.81
N TYR A 23 18.45 -29.07 0.49
CA TYR A 23 18.74 -30.24 -0.33
C TYR A 23 19.85 -29.93 -1.32
N SER A 24 20.78 -30.89 -1.34
CA SER A 24 22.09 -30.86 -1.97
C SER A 24 21.98 -30.88 -3.49
N GLN A 25 23.02 -30.32 -4.12
CA GLN A 25 23.29 -30.39 -5.55
C GLN A 25 23.25 -31.82 -6.06
N ASP A 26 22.64 -32.02 -7.22
CA ASP A 26 23.25 -32.90 -8.20
C ASP A 26 23.12 -32.34 -9.61
N SER A 27 24.09 -32.68 -10.43
CA SER A 27 24.61 -31.84 -11.50
C SER A 27 24.33 -32.40 -12.90
N ALA A 28 24.27 -31.45 -13.85
CA ALA A 28 24.66 -31.56 -15.26
C ALA A 28 23.62 -31.90 -16.36
N ARG A 29 23.53 -30.94 -17.30
CA ARG A 29 23.71 -31.05 -18.78
C ARG A 29 22.47 -31.13 -19.68
N GLY A 30 22.29 -30.10 -20.53
CA GLY A 30 21.49 -30.14 -21.77
C GLY A 30 21.30 -28.75 -22.39
N GLU A 31 21.71 -28.58 -23.65
CA GLU A 31 21.89 -27.31 -24.37
C GLU A 31 20.63 -26.71 -25.03
N LYS A 32 20.67 -25.36 -25.15
CA LYS A 32 20.21 -24.45 -26.22
C LYS A 32 18.77 -24.51 -26.78
N GLY A 33 18.08 -23.38 -26.59
CA GLY A 33 17.08 -22.81 -27.50
C GLY A 33 16.85 -21.34 -27.15
N GLU A 34 17.43 -20.42 -27.93
CA GLU A 34 17.23 -18.96 -27.78
C GLU A 34 15.79 -18.57 -28.13
N GLN A 35 15.10 -17.94 -27.19
CA GLN A 35 13.93 -17.13 -27.46
C GLN A 35 14.18 -15.76 -26.83
N LYS A 36 14.49 -14.77 -27.67
CA LYS A 36 14.69 -13.37 -27.28
C LYS A 36 13.36 -12.80 -26.79
N THR A 37 13.09 -12.96 -25.51
CA THR A 37 12.14 -12.13 -24.78
C THR A 37 12.90 -10.87 -24.38
N VAL A 38 12.48 -9.70 -24.89
CA VAL A 38 12.97 -8.41 -24.38
C VAL A 38 12.39 -8.24 -22.99
N SER A 39 13.02 -8.87 -22.01
CA SER A 39 12.85 -8.57 -20.60
C SER A 39 13.62 -7.29 -20.36
N THR A 40 12.94 -6.20 -19.99
CA THR A 40 13.61 -5.03 -19.40
C THR A 40 14.19 -5.49 -18.07
N GLN A 41 15.39 -6.06 -18.10
CA GLN A 41 16.19 -6.28 -16.91
C GLN A 41 16.54 -4.90 -16.35
N VAL A 42 15.90 -4.54 -15.23
CA VAL A 42 16.36 -3.43 -14.39
C VAL A 42 17.79 -3.77 -13.99
N SER A 43 18.75 -2.95 -14.40
CA SER A 43 20.16 -3.21 -14.16
C SER A 43 20.50 -2.92 -12.68
N ALA A 44 21.52 -3.59 -12.12
CA ALA A 44 21.93 -3.34 -10.73
C ALA A 44 22.25 -1.85 -10.42
N PRO A 45 22.84 -1.07 -11.35
CA PRO A 45 22.93 0.39 -11.21
C PRO A 45 21.57 1.07 -11.08
N ASP A 46 20.57 0.67 -11.88
CA ASP A 46 19.24 1.28 -11.84
C ASP A 46 18.56 1.09 -10.48
N GLU A 47 18.63 -0.11 -9.89
CA GLU A 47 18.04 -0.36 -8.56
C GLU A 47 18.75 0.44 -7.46
N SER A 48 20.07 0.61 -7.55
CA SER A 48 20.82 1.44 -6.60
C SER A 48 20.42 2.91 -6.66
N GLU A 49 20.14 3.44 -7.85
CA GLU A 49 19.66 4.81 -8.02
C GLU A 49 18.22 4.95 -7.48
N LEU A 50 17.34 4.00 -7.79
CA LEU A 50 15.96 3.98 -7.27
C LEU A 50 15.93 3.93 -5.74
N GLU A 51 16.78 3.11 -5.12
CA GLU A 51 16.94 3.03 -3.67
C GLU A 51 17.43 4.36 -3.07
N SER A 52 18.32 5.07 -3.77
CA SER A 52 18.81 6.39 -3.36
C SER A 52 17.70 7.44 -3.40
N ILE A 53 16.80 7.37 -4.39
CA ILE A 53 15.64 8.24 -4.48
C ILE A 53 14.66 7.94 -3.34
N ARG A 54 14.33 6.67 -3.06
CA ARG A 54 13.47 6.29 -1.92
C ARG A 54 14.00 6.83 -0.58
N LYS A 55 15.31 6.78 -0.37
CA LYS A 55 15.96 7.36 0.81
C LYS A 55 15.81 8.87 0.86
N GLN A 56 15.90 9.55 -0.27
CA GLN A 56 15.67 11.00 -0.31
C GLN A 56 14.22 11.34 0.06
N SER A 57 13.23 10.60 -0.44
CA SER A 57 11.82 10.81 -0.08
C SER A 57 11.59 10.60 1.43
N GLN A 58 12.31 9.67 2.06
CA GLN A 58 12.31 9.49 3.53
C GLN A 58 12.99 10.66 4.28
N VAL A 59 14.05 11.24 3.72
CA VAL A 59 14.70 12.45 4.28
C VAL A 59 13.72 13.62 4.26
N PHE A 60 12.99 13.81 3.16
CA PHE A 60 11.95 14.84 3.05
C PHE A 60 10.86 14.68 4.12
N VAL A 61 10.30 13.48 4.27
CA VAL A 61 9.30 13.20 5.32
C VAL A 61 9.87 13.45 6.73
N SER A 62 11.11 13.04 6.96
CA SER A 62 11.77 13.24 8.25
C SER A 62 11.99 14.73 8.55
N ALA A 63 12.34 15.53 7.54
CA ALA A 63 12.50 16.98 7.67
C ALA A 63 11.14 17.66 7.94
N PHE A 64 10.09 17.25 7.21
CA PHE A 64 8.73 17.74 7.44
C PHE A 64 8.27 17.45 8.87
N ASN A 65 8.41 16.21 9.35
CA ASN A 65 7.93 15.81 10.69
C ASN A 65 8.75 16.44 11.83
N LYS A 66 9.96 16.92 11.54
CA LYS A 66 10.77 17.74 12.45
C LYS A 66 10.44 19.24 12.37
N HIS A 67 9.50 19.63 11.49
CA HIS A 67 9.15 21.01 11.19
C HIS A 67 10.36 21.86 10.74
N ASP A 68 11.31 21.24 10.03
CA ASP A 68 12.53 21.88 9.56
C ASP A 68 12.37 22.33 8.10
N ALA A 69 11.84 23.55 7.91
CA ALA A 69 11.57 24.11 6.60
C ALA A 69 12.82 24.22 5.72
N LYS A 70 13.98 24.46 6.34
CA LYS A 70 15.25 24.55 5.63
C LYS A 70 15.70 23.18 5.13
N ALA A 71 15.66 22.15 5.96
CA ALA A 71 15.97 20.79 5.54
C ALA A 71 14.99 20.28 4.47
N VAL A 72 13.71 20.67 4.56
CA VAL A 72 12.74 20.42 3.48
C VAL A 72 13.19 21.07 2.18
N ALA A 73 13.55 22.36 2.20
CA ALA A 73 14.01 23.09 1.01
C ALA A 73 15.32 22.53 0.43
N GLU A 74 16.21 21.98 1.25
CA GLU A 74 17.45 21.32 0.82
C GLU A 74 17.19 20.04 -0.02
N CYS A 75 16.01 19.43 0.08
CA CYS A 75 15.61 18.29 -0.76
C CYS A 75 15.30 18.68 -2.21
N TRP A 76 15.21 19.97 -2.51
CA TRP A 76 14.89 20.50 -3.83
C TRP A 76 16.15 20.91 -4.58
N THR A 77 16.08 20.98 -5.90
CA THR A 77 17.07 21.71 -6.71
C THR A 77 16.98 23.22 -6.44
N GLU A 78 18.04 23.98 -6.77
CA GLU A 78 18.02 25.45 -6.61
C GLU A 78 16.87 26.13 -7.34
N THR A 79 16.45 25.57 -8.48
CA THR A 79 15.37 26.07 -9.34
C THR A 79 14.09 25.23 -9.25
N GLY A 80 13.98 24.38 -8.22
CA GLY A 80 12.86 23.47 -8.06
C GLY A 80 11.53 24.20 -7.91
N GLU A 81 10.43 23.55 -8.27
CA GLU A 81 9.09 24.15 -8.16
C GLU A 81 8.09 23.23 -7.46
N PHE A 82 7.31 23.81 -6.56
CA PHE A 82 6.15 23.16 -5.98
C PHE A 82 4.88 23.78 -6.56
N ILE A 83 3.92 22.96 -6.95
CA ILE A 83 2.62 23.39 -7.47
C ILE A 83 1.54 22.67 -6.68
N ASP A 84 0.69 23.41 -5.98
CA ASP A 84 -0.43 22.83 -5.24
C ASP A 84 -1.63 22.48 -6.14
N ASP A 85 -2.66 21.92 -5.52
CA ASP A 85 -3.92 21.52 -6.14
C ASP A 85 -4.72 22.69 -6.72
N SER A 86 -4.56 23.89 -6.17
CA SER A 86 -5.14 25.13 -6.70
C SER A 86 -4.38 25.67 -7.91
N GLY A 87 -3.21 25.10 -8.22
CA GLY A 87 -2.29 25.55 -9.26
C GLY A 87 -1.37 26.69 -8.81
N LYS A 88 -1.34 27.04 -7.51
CA LYS A 88 -0.38 28.01 -6.97
C LYS A 88 1.01 27.40 -7.04
N ARG A 89 1.96 28.21 -7.51
CA ARG A 89 3.35 27.80 -7.75
C ARG A 89 4.30 28.53 -6.83
N TRP A 90 5.20 27.79 -6.20
CA TRP A 90 6.39 28.29 -5.50
C TRP A 90 7.63 27.85 -6.27
N ALA A 91 8.49 28.79 -6.65
CA ALA A 91 9.64 28.52 -7.50
C ALA A 91 10.94 28.91 -6.80
N GLY A 92 11.88 27.97 -6.77
CA GLY A 92 13.16 28.08 -6.07
C GLY A 92 13.07 27.70 -4.60
N ARG A 93 14.22 27.26 -4.05
CA ARG A 93 14.33 26.80 -2.65
C ARG A 93 13.84 27.83 -1.64
N GLU A 94 14.13 29.10 -1.86
CA GLU A 94 13.78 30.17 -0.92
C GLU A 94 12.25 30.31 -0.75
N GLU A 95 11.50 30.28 -1.85
CA GLU A 95 10.03 30.38 -1.79
C GLU A 95 9.40 29.11 -1.23
N ILE A 96 9.99 27.95 -1.50
CA ILE A 96 9.57 26.67 -0.95
C ILE A 96 9.85 26.61 0.57
N GLU A 97 11.01 27.07 1.03
CA GLU A 97 11.35 27.17 2.45
C GLU A 97 10.33 28.04 3.19
N LYS A 98 10.04 29.24 2.65
CA LYS A 98 9.03 30.14 3.23
C LYS A 98 7.65 29.48 3.30
N ALA A 99 7.24 28.77 2.25
CA ALA A 99 5.95 28.07 2.21
C ALA A 99 5.85 27.01 3.31
N TYR A 100 6.85 26.15 3.46
CA TYR A 100 6.85 25.13 4.52
C TYR A 100 6.97 25.75 5.92
N ALA A 101 7.73 26.83 6.09
CA ALA A 101 7.79 27.56 7.36
C ALA A 101 6.41 28.10 7.77
N GLU A 102 5.63 28.63 6.82
CA GLU A 102 4.24 29.06 7.06
C GLU A 102 3.33 27.88 7.42
N VAL A 103 3.47 26.74 6.74
CA VAL A 103 2.74 25.50 7.07
C VAL A 103 3.02 25.07 8.51
N PHE A 104 4.29 25.04 8.92
CA PHE A 104 4.68 24.62 10.28
C PHE A 104 4.27 25.62 11.35
N ALA A 105 4.27 26.92 11.04
CA ALA A 105 3.75 27.95 11.95
C ALA A 105 2.24 27.78 12.20
N ASN A 106 1.48 27.39 11.17
CA ASN A 106 0.03 27.20 11.25
C ASN A 106 -0.38 25.80 11.73
N GLY A 107 0.52 24.82 11.64
CA GLY A 107 0.30 23.42 12.02
C GLY A 107 1.45 22.85 12.85
N PRO A 108 1.62 23.26 14.13
CA PRO A 108 2.77 22.88 14.96
C PRO A 108 2.82 21.41 15.41
N HIS A 109 1.81 20.63 15.02
CA HIS A 109 1.69 19.20 15.30
C HIS A 109 1.52 18.39 14.01
N ALA A 110 1.79 18.99 12.85
CA ALA A 110 1.58 18.36 11.56
C ALA A 110 2.65 17.29 11.32
N GLU A 111 2.19 16.06 11.09
CA GLU A 111 3.01 14.93 10.67
C GLU A 111 2.58 14.51 9.27
N MET A 112 3.56 14.32 8.39
CA MET A 112 3.40 13.78 7.05
C MET A 112 3.75 12.31 6.99
N GLN A 113 3.00 11.59 6.17
CA GLN A 113 3.34 10.27 5.66
C GLN A 113 3.22 10.29 4.14
N ILE A 114 4.08 9.53 3.46
CA ILE A 114 3.99 9.30 2.01
C ILE A 114 3.95 7.81 1.71
N ALA A 115 3.19 7.45 0.68
CA ALA A 115 3.19 6.14 0.05
C ALA A 115 3.59 6.30 -1.42
N ILE A 116 4.77 5.77 -1.77
CA ILE A 116 5.25 5.78 -3.15
C ILE A 116 4.47 4.73 -3.94
N GLU A 117 3.74 5.14 -4.97
CA GLU A 117 2.96 4.25 -5.81
C GLU A 117 3.75 3.68 -6.99
N SER A 118 4.60 4.52 -7.59
CA SER A 118 5.42 4.21 -8.75
C SER A 118 6.71 5.01 -8.65
N LEU A 119 7.84 4.39 -8.96
CA LEU A 119 9.13 5.06 -9.05
C LEU A 119 9.93 4.43 -10.19
N ARG A 120 10.35 5.24 -11.15
CA ARG A 120 11.09 4.78 -12.32
C ARG A 120 12.07 5.82 -12.83
N LEU A 121 13.21 5.35 -13.35
CA LEU A 121 14.16 6.19 -14.07
C LEU A 121 13.58 6.56 -15.45
N LEU A 122 13.74 7.83 -15.81
CA LEU A 122 13.50 8.35 -17.16
C LEU A 122 14.80 8.42 -17.96
N SER A 123 15.91 8.65 -17.27
CA SER A 123 17.29 8.66 -17.75
C SER A 123 18.23 8.32 -16.58
N LYS A 124 19.54 8.33 -16.84
CA LYS A 124 20.58 8.15 -15.81
C LYS A 124 20.55 9.20 -14.68
N ASP A 125 19.91 10.33 -14.92
CA ASP A 125 19.94 11.53 -14.09
C ASP A 125 18.56 12.14 -13.85
N THR A 126 17.49 11.48 -14.31
CA THR A 126 16.11 11.93 -14.12
C THR A 126 15.23 10.74 -13.76
N ALA A 127 14.35 10.92 -12.77
CA ALA A 127 13.37 9.93 -12.35
C ALA A 127 12.01 10.58 -12.11
N ILE A 128 10.97 9.76 -12.14
CA ILE A 128 9.61 10.17 -11.77
C ILE A 128 9.13 9.27 -10.64
N GLU A 129 8.62 9.91 -9.59
CA GLU A 129 7.93 9.33 -8.47
C GLU A 129 6.47 9.76 -8.52
N GLU A 130 5.54 8.82 -8.37
CA GLU A 130 4.13 9.10 -8.19
C GLU A 130 3.72 8.49 -6.85
N GLY A 131 2.98 9.25 -6.04
CA GLY A 131 2.68 8.85 -4.68
C GLY A 131 1.44 9.51 -4.11
N ARG A 132 1.17 9.18 -2.85
CA ARG A 132 0.16 9.82 -2.03
C ARG A 132 0.80 10.36 -0.76
N SER A 133 0.40 11.56 -0.35
CA SER A 133 0.80 12.14 0.93
C SER A 133 -0.43 12.43 1.79
N VAL A 134 -0.25 12.22 3.09
CA VAL A 134 -1.24 12.54 4.12
C VAL A 134 -0.53 13.37 5.18
N VAL A 135 -1.14 14.50 5.55
CA VAL A 135 -0.67 15.35 6.65
C VAL A 135 -1.70 15.32 7.78
N VAL A 136 -1.26 15.08 9.01
CA VAL A 136 -2.12 14.94 10.20
C VAL A 136 -1.59 15.83 11.33
N PRO A 137 -2.40 16.77 11.88
CA PRO A 137 -3.68 17.22 11.35
C PRO A 137 -3.50 17.99 10.03
N GLY A 138 -4.31 17.68 9.02
CA GLY A 138 -4.21 18.29 7.70
C GLY A 138 -4.84 19.69 7.62
N PRO A 139 -4.30 20.61 6.81
CA PRO A 139 -4.79 22.00 6.70
C PRO A 139 -6.22 22.10 6.12
N ASN A 140 -6.60 21.17 5.24
CA ASN A 140 -7.89 21.16 4.53
C ASN A 140 -8.83 20.03 5.00
N GLY A 141 -8.60 19.48 6.20
CA GLY A 141 -9.36 18.34 6.69
C GLY A 141 -8.80 17.00 6.19
N THR A 142 -9.66 16.08 5.80
CA THR A 142 -9.29 14.69 5.50
C THR A 142 -9.46 14.37 4.06
N GLY A 143 -8.50 14.84 3.29
CA GLY A 143 -8.22 14.38 1.93
C GLY A 143 -6.84 13.74 1.91
N VAL A 144 -6.57 13.01 0.83
CA VAL A 144 -5.23 12.54 0.49
C VAL A 144 -4.75 13.43 -0.64
N CYS A 145 -3.50 13.84 -0.60
CA CYS A 145 -2.90 14.50 -1.73
C CYS A 145 -2.23 13.45 -2.62
N ARG A 146 -2.64 13.33 -3.89
CA ARG A 146 -1.81 12.65 -4.88
C ARG A 146 -0.71 13.60 -5.29
N TYR A 147 0.50 13.08 -5.43
CA TYR A 147 1.61 13.87 -5.94
C TYR A 147 2.34 13.16 -7.07
N THR A 148 2.93 13.98 -7.94
CA THR A 148 3.94 13.55 -8.90
C THR A 148 5.19 14.37 -8.66
N ALA A 149 6.31 13.70 -8.37
CA ALA A 149 7.60 14.33 -8.19
C ALA A 149 8.57 13.93 -9.33
N ILE A 150 9.22 14.92 -9.91
CA ILE A 150 10.33 14.74 -10.84
C ILE A 150 11.62 14.94 -10.06
N HIS A 151 12.45 13.91 -10.01
CA HIS A 151 13.76 13.95 -9.37
C HIS A 151 14.84 14.10 -10.44
N VAL A 152 15.86 14.89 -10.14
CA VAL A 152 17.06 15.02 -10.96
C VAL A 152 18.31 14.81 -10.12
N LYS A 153 19.33 14.18 -10.71
CA LYS A 153 20.61 13.95 -10.05
C LYS A 153 21.53 15.15 -10.26
N VAL A 154 21.87 15.86 -9.18
CA VAL A 154 22.81 16.98 -9.16
C VAL A 154 24.07 16.54 -8.42
N GLY A 155 25.16 16.34 -9.16
CA GLY A 155 26.33 15.65 -8.63
C GLY A 155 26.00 14.20 -8.26
N GLU A 156 26.18 13.83 -7.00
CA GLU A 156 25.84 12.50 -6.49
C GLU A 156 24.48 12.46 -5.74
N GLN A 157 23.75 13.57 -5.71
CA GLN A 157 22.52 13.69 -4.92
C GLN A 157 21.29 13.78 -5.81
N TRP A 158 20.26 13.00 -5.48
CA TRP A 158 18.94 13.11 -6.08
C TRP A 158 18.14 14.21 -5.38
N LEU A 159 17.63 15.16 -6.15
CA LEU A 159 16.86 16.30 -5.64
C LEU A 159 15.55 16.44 -6.41
N MET A 160 14.53 16.98 -5.77
CA MET A 160 13.26 17.28 -6.44
C MET A 160 13.40 18.52 -7.33
N ALA A 161 13.06 18.37 -8.61
CA ALA A 161 13.01 19.46 -9.57
C ALA A 161 11.59 20.03 -9.71
N SER A 162 10.57 19.19 -9.63
CA SER A 162 9.17 19.63 -9.71
C SER A 162 8.32 18.67 -8.90
N VAL A 163 7.43 19.19 -8.05
CA VAL A 163 6.38 18.41 -7.42
C VAL A 163 5.05 19.08 -7.71
N ARG A 164 4.10 18.28 -8.20
CA ARG A 164 2.72 18.71 -8.38
C ARG A 164 1.83 17.90 -7.48
N ASP A 165 1.04 18.63 -6.70
CA ASP A 165 0.02 18.10 -5.84
C ASP A 165 -1.35 18.18 -6.52
N GLN A 166 -2.18 17.19 -6.22
CA GLN A 166 -3.59 17.14 -6.57
C GLN A 166 -4.34 16.67 -5.34
N TRP A 167 -5.08 17.59 -4.74
CA TRP A 167 -5.93 17.28 -3.60
C TRP A 167 -7.09 16.42 -4.08
N ILE A 168 -7.27 15.30 -3.38
CA ILE A 168 -8.46 14.47 -3.53
C ILE A 168 -9.30 14.73 -2.29
N GLU A 169 -10.33 15.56 -2.44
CA GLU A 169 -11.36 15.70 -1.42
C GLU A 169 -11.95 14.30 -1.16
N ALA A 170 -12.01 13.90 0.11
CA ALA A 170 -12.85 12.78 0.46
C ALA A 170 -14.29 13.13 0.04
N PRO A 171 -15.01 12.23 -0.66
CA PRO A 171 -16.37 12.49 -1.09
C PRO A 171 -17.24 13.00 0.06
N PRO A 172 -18.12 14.00 -0.15
CA PRO A 172 -18.98 14.50 0.90
C PRO A 172 -19.91 13.38 1.37
N ALA A 173 -19.75 12.99 2.64
CA ALA A 173 -20.44 11.92 3.37
C ALA A 173 -19.88 10.49 3.22
N VAL A 174 -18.73 10.25 3.85
CA VAL A 174 -18.51 8.99 4.59
C VAL A 174 -18.32 9.35 6.06
N ARG A 175 -19.38 9.26 6.86
CA ARG A 175 -19.36 9.52 8.33
C ARG A 175 -19.60 8.26 9.17
N SER A 176 -19.54 7.07 8.58
CA SER A 176 -19.68 5.79 9.27
C SER A 176 -19.26 4.65 8.36
N ALA A 177 -18.90 3.49 8.92
CA ALA A 177 -18.69 2.22 8.21
C ALA A 177 -19.96 1.69 7.48
N ALA A 178 -21.00 2.50 7.30
CA ALA A 178 -22.25 2.16 6.62
C ALA A 178 -22.04 1.79 5.13
N ASP A 179 -21.04 2.35 4.46
CA ASP A 179 -20.63 1.90 3.11
C ASP A 179 -19.96 0.52 3.10
N LEU A 180 -19.63 -0.02 4.29
CA LEU A 180 -19.15 -1.37 4.49
C LEU A 180 -20.23 -2.28 5.11
N GLU A 181 -21.46 -1.78 5.34
CA GLU A 181 -22.56 -2.58 5.88
C GLU A 181 -22.86 -3.79 4.99
N TRP A 182 -22.66 -3.65 3.68
CA TRP A 182 -22.81 -4.77 2.75
C TRP A 182 -21.86 -5.93 3.04
N MET A 183 -20.75 -5.72 3.77
CA MET A 183 -19.83 -6.77 4.20
C MET A 183 -20.38 -7.59 5.37
N ILE A 184 -21.40 -7.13 6.10
CA ILE A 184 -21.97 -7.87 7.23
C ILE A 184 -22.57 -9.19 6.75
N GLY A 185 -22.22 -10.29 7.43
CA GLY A 185 -22.65 -11.66 7.10
C GLY A 185 -21.50 -12.65 7.00
N SER A 186 -21.81 -13.85 6.52
CA SER A 186 -20.84 -14.92 6.30
C SER A 186 -20.45 -15.00 4.82
N TRP A 187 -19.17 -15.17 4.56
CA TRP A 187 -18.57 -15.14 3.23
C TRP A 187 -17.61 -16.29 3.05
N ILE A 188 -17.53 -16.79 1.83
CA ILE A 188 -16.63 -17.85 1.41
C ILE A 188 -15.95 -17.41 0.12
N ALA A 189 -14.65 -17.65 0.01
CA ALA A 189 -13.92 -17.61 -1.24
C ALA A 189 -13.12 -18.91 -1.38
N GLU A 190 -13.05 -19.43 -2.59
CA GLU A 190 -12.23 -20.60 -2.91
C GLU A 190 -11.46 -20.30 -4.19
N GLU A 191 -10.15 -20.50 -4.13
CA GLU A 191 -9.25 -20.26 -5.25
C GLU A 191 -8.09 -21.26 -5.16
N HIS A 192 -7.81 -21.98 -6.25
CA HIS A 192 -6.72 -22.97 -6.32
C HIS A 192 -6.66 -23.98 -5.14
N GLY A 193 -7.81 -24.39 -4.60
CA GLY A 193 -7.90 -25.33 -3.47
C GLY A 193 -7.66 -24.71 -2.10
N ILE A 194 -7.39 -23.41 -2.02
CA ILE A 194 -7.38 -22.64 -0.78
C ILE A 194 -8.80 -22.16 -0.51
N ARG A 195 -9.30 -22.40 0.71
CA ARG A 195 -10.63 -21.99 1.15
C ARG A 195 -10.53 -20.93 2.23
N MET A 196 -11.17 -19.80 2.00
CA MET A 196 -11.31 -18.72 2.98
C MET A 196 -12.76 -18.63 3.43
N GLU A 197 -12.97 -18.56 4.74
CA GLU A 197 -14.26 -18.24 5.35
C GLU A 197 -14.11 -16.96 6.17
N SER A 198 -15.06 -16.03 6.04
CA SER A 198 -15.09 -14.78 6.80
C SER A 198 -16.47 -14.55 7.38
N ILE A 199 -16.51 -14.17 8.65
CA ILE A 199 -17.73 -13.76 9.36
C ILE A 199 -17.54 -12.31 9.76
N CYS A 200 -18.37 -11.45 9.20
CA CYS A 200 -18.37 -10.02 9.45
C CYS A 200 -19.61 -9.65 10.27
N SER A 201 -19.41 -8.94 11.38
CA SER A 201 -20.47 -8.46 12.26
C SER A 201 -20.15 -7.07 12.79
N TRP A 202 -21.18 -6.32 13.17
CA TRP A 202 -20.98 -5.08 13.90
C TRP A 202 -20.42 -5.35 15.30
N ALA A 203 -19.53 -4.46 15.73
CA ALA A 203 -18.89 -4.47 17.03
C ALA A 203 -18.88 -3.05 17.62
N VAL A 204 -18.81 -3.00 18.95
CA VAL A 204 -18.69 -1.76 19.74
C VAL A 204 -19.75 -0.72 19.34
N ASN A 205 -21.02 -0.99 19.68
CA ASN A 205 -22.16 -0.12 19.39
C ASN A 205 -22.26 0.28 17.90
N ASP A 206 -22.05 -0.69 17.02
CA ASP A 206 -22.11 -0.54 15.56
C ASP A 206 -21.16 0.56 15.02
N ARG A 207 -20.02 0.75 15.69
CA ARG A 207 -18.98 1.70 15.26
C ARG A 207 -17.85 1.05 14.50
N PHE A 208 -17.66 -0.25 14.69
CA PHE A 208 -16.63 -1.03 14.01
C PHE A 208 -17.25 -2.26 13.38
N LEU A 209 -16.77 -2.64 12.20
CA LEU A 209 -17.00 -3.95 11.62
C LEU A 209 -15.89 -4.88 12.10
N GLU A 210 -16.27 -5.96 12.78
CA GLU A 210 -15.37 -7.04 13.13
C GLU A 210 -15.51 -8.15 12.08
N ARG A 211 -14.40 -8.53 11.45
CA ARG A 211 -14.28 -9.67 10.56
C ARG A 211 -13.39 -10.71 11.20
N LYS A 212 -13.94 -11.88 11.51
CA LYS A 212 -13.16 -13.09 11.83
C LYS A 212 -13.00 -13.90 10.58
N TYR A 213 -11.79 -14.37 10.30
CA TYR A 213 -11.56 -15.19 9.12
C TYR A 213 -10.73 -16.43 9.44
N THR A 214 -10.95 -17.47 8.63
CA THR A 214 -10.24 -18.74 8.65
C THR A 214 -9.84 -19.07 7.22
N THR A 215 -8.57 -19.39 7.01
CA THR A 215 -8.02 -19.86 5.75
C THR A 215 -7.57 -21.29 5.92
N THR A 216 -8.02 -22.18 5.04
CA THR A 216 -7.55 -23.56 4.94
C THR A 216 -6.72 -23.69 3.67
N GLN A 217 -5.46 -24.06 3.83
CA GLN A 217 -4.51 -24.25 2.73
C GLN A 217 -4.68 -25.64 2.09
N VAL A 218 -4.05 -25.84 0.93
CA VAL A 218 -4.09 -27.11 0.19
C VAL A 218 -3.50 -28.27 1.00
N ASP A 219 -2.51 -28.00 1.86
CA ASP A 219 -1.88 -28.98 2.76
C ASP A 219 -2.71 -29.27 4.03
N GLY A 220 -3.89 -28.64 4.16
CA GLY A 220 -4.76 -28.74 5.32
C GLY A 220 -4.35 -27.87 6.50
N SER A 221 -3.26 -27.10 6.40
CA SER A 221 -2.92 -26.10 7.42
C SER A 221 -4.00 -25.03 7.50
N VAL A 222 -4.33 -24.63 8.73
CA VAL A 222 -5.41 -23.68 9.01
C VAL A 222 -4.83 -22.47 9.71
N THR A 223 -5.19 -21.29 9.22
CA THR A 223 -4.81 -20.03 9.82
C THR A 223 -6.01 -19.13 10.06
N THR A 224 -5.95 -18.33 11.11
CA THR A 224 -7.05 -17.48 11.54
C THR A 224 -6.58 -16.07 11.84
N GLY A 225 -7.52 -15.13 11.80
CA GLY A 225 -7.27 -13.76 12.19
C GLY A 225 -8.54 -12.99 12.46
N VAL A 226 -8.35 -11.79 13.00
CA VAL A 226 -9.41 -10.82 13.28
C VAL A 226 -9.03 -9.50 12.63
N GLN A 227 -9.99 -8.88 11.98
CA GLN A 227 -9.87 -7.52 11.46
C GLN A 227 -10.97 -6.66 12.08
N LEU A 228 -10.59 -5.49 12.59
CA LEU A 228 -11.52 -4.42 12.94
C LEU A 228 -11.43 -3.34 11.88
N ILE A 229 -12.57 -2.89 11.34
CA ILE A 229 -12.64 -1.80 10.37
C ILE A 229 -13.57 -0.73 10.93
N GLY A 230 -13.14 0.51 10.99
CA GLY A 230 -13.95 1.58 11.55
C GLY A 230 -13.47 2.97 11.16
N TRP A 231 -14.24 3.97 11.55
CA TRP A 231 -13.85 5.36 11.36
C TRP A 231 -12.76 5.75 12.35
N ASN A 232 -11.60 6.19 11.86
CA ASN A 232 -10.59 6.82 12.70
C ASN A 232 -10.90 8.32 12.77
N PRO A 233 -11.39 8.88 13.90
CA PRO A 233 -11.74 10.29 13.99
C PRO A 233 -10.53 11.24 14.01
N GLN A 234 -9.33 10.74 14.33
CA GLN A 234 -8.09 11.54 14.30
C GLN A 234 -7.63 11.75 12.86
N GLY A 235 -7.60 10.66 12.07
CA GLY A 235 -7.24 10.70 10.65
C GLY A 235 -8.41 11.03 9.72
N LYS A 236 -9.65 11.03 10.24
CA LYS A 236 -10.95 11.06 9.53
C LYS A 236 -10.95 10.31 8.19
N PHE A 237 -10.50 9.06 8.26
CA PHE A 237 -10.62 8.06 7.21
C PHE A 237 -11.11 6.74 7.81
N VAL A 238 -11.55 5.82 6.96
CA VAL A 238 -11.81 4.44 7.39
C VAL A 238 -10.47 3.74 7.57
N GLN A 239 -10.26 3.13 8.72
CA GLN A 239 -9.05 2.42 9.09
C GLN A 239 -9.38 0.98 9.44
N SER A 240 -8.48 0.05 9.09
CA SER A 240 -8.51 -1.30 9.61
C SER A 240 -7.32 -1.60 10.51
N TRP A 241 -7.53 -2.53 11.44
CA TRP A 241 -6.51 -3.20 12.22
C TRP A 241 -6.71 -4.68 12.05
N ASP A 242 -5.68 -5.36 11.58
CA ASP A 242 -5.67 -6.79 11.34
C ASP A 242 -4.73 -7.46 12.34
N PHE A 243 -5.13 -8.62 12.84
CA PHE A 243 -4.38 -9.41 13.82
C PHE A 243 -4.40 -10.87 13.39
N SER A 244 -3.24 -11.48 13.26
CA SER A 244 -3.07 -12.89 12.90
C SER A 244 -2.66 -13.74 14.10
N ALA A 245 -2.98 -15.03 14.05
CA ALA A 245 -2.73 -15.97 15.16
C ALA A 245 -1.23 -16.14 15.54
N ASP A 246 -0.32 -15.79 14.64
CA ASP A 246 1.13 -15.79 14.89
C ASP A 246 1.60 -14.56 15.69
N GLY A 247 0.72 -13.62 16.01
CA GLY A 247 1.05 -12.34 16.67
C GLY A 247 1.38 -11.22 15.68
N GLY A 248 1.26 -11.46 14.38
CA GLY A 248 1.34 -10.43 13.36
C GLY A 248 0.20 -9.44 13.45
N HIS A 249 0.45 -8.22 13.01
CA HIS A 249 -0.55 -7.16 12.96
C HIS A 249 -0.29 -6.20 11.82
N SER A 250 -1.36 -5.61 11.29
CA SER A 250 -1.25 -4.54 10.29
C SER A 250 -2.32 -3.48 10.47
N VAL A 251 -2.03 -2.29 9.97
CA VAL A 251 -2.95 -1.17 9.89
C VAL A 251 -3.22 -0.88 8.42
N GLY A 252 -4.50 -0.70 8.07
CA GLY A 252 -4.93 -0.37 6.71
C GLY A 252 -5.62 0.99 6.63
N VAL A 253 -5.25 1.83 5.68
CA VAL A 253 -5.96 3.09 5.38
C VAL A 253 -6.84 2.88 4.15
N TRP A 254 -8.15 3.09 4.30
CA TRP A 254 -9.15 2.78 3.28
C TRP A 254 -9.55 4.03 2.50
N THR A 255 -9.53 3.92 1.18
CA THR A 255 -9.95 4.97 0.24
C THR A 255 -11.07 4.44 -0.65
N PRO A 256 -12.17 5.19 -0.86
CA PRO A 256 -13.21 4.78 -1.79
C PRO A 256 -12.68 4.75 -3.23
N THR A 257 -13.16 3.79 -4.01
CA THR A 257 -12.88 3.63 -5.44
C THR A 257 -14.19 3.44 -6.20
N GLU A 258 -14.15 3.42 -7.54
CA GLU A 258 -15.33 3.11 -8.33
C GLU A 258 -15.86 1.70 -7.99
N GLY A 259 -17.06 1.65 -7.40
CA GLY A 259 -17.71 0.40 -7.03
C GLY A 259 -17.13 -0.33 -5.81
N GLY A 260 -16.25 0.30 -5.03
CA GLY A 260 -15.66 -0.36 -3.87
C GLY A 260 -14.63 0.46 -3.10
N TRP A 261 -13.60 -0.20 -2.61
CA TRP A 261 -12.59 0.34 -1.70
C TRP A 261 -11.21 -0.19 -2.04
N GLN A 262 -10.19 0.62 -1.83
CA GLN A 262 -8.82 0.13 -1.70
C GLN A 262 -8.33 0.38 -0.27
N ALA A 263 -7.49 -0.50 0.25
CA ALA A 263 -6.83 -0.35 1.53
C ALA A 263 -5.32 -0.48 1.34
N GLU A 264 -4.57 0.57 1.68
CA GLU A 264 -3.12 0.51 1.80
C GLU A 264 -2.78 -0.01 3.18
N VAL A 265 -2.11 -1.16 3.24
CA VAL A 265 -1.87 -1.91 4.46
C VAL A 265 -0.39 -1.97 4.74
N GLN A 266 -0.01 -1.65 5.98
CA GLN A 266 1.35 -1.79 6.49
C GLN A 266 1.31 -2.53 7.82
N GLY A 267 2.26 -3.43 8.05
CA GLY A 267 2.27 -4.23 9.26
C GLY A 267 3.55 -5.00 9.48
N MET A 268 3.48 -5.94 10.42
CA MET A 268 4.57 -6.83 10.79
C MET A 268 4.02 -8.25 10.98
N THR A 269 4.83 -9.25 10.63
CA THR A 269 4.58 -10.65 10.98
C THR A 269 4.81 -10.88 12.48
N GLY A 270 4.38 -12.04 13.01
CA GLY A 270 4.69 -12.43 14.39
C GLY A 270 6.19 -12.54 14.69
N ALA A 271 7.00 -12.75 13.65
CA ALA A 271 8.46 -12.78 13.74
C ALA A 271 9.10 -11.38 13.63
N GLY A 272 8.31 -10.31 13.55
CA GLY A 272 8.80 -8.92 13.45
C GLY A 272 9.31 -8.54 12.05
N VAL A 273 8.98 -9.32 11.02
CA VAL A 273 9.31 -8.97 9.63
C VAL A 273 8.28 -7.94 9.11
N PRO A 274 8.69 -6.78 8.56
CA PRO A 274 7.77 -5.79 8.01
C PRO A 274 6.99 -6.31 6.81
N THR A 275 5.80 -5.78 6.57
CA THR A 275 4.90 -6.18 5.48
C THR A 275 4.18 -4.96 4.92
N SER A 276 3.91 -4.97 3.62
CA SER A 276 2.99 -4.00 3.01
C SER A 276 2.21 -4.61 1.86
N ALA A 277 1.05 -4.03 1.56
CA ALA A 277 0.21 -4.42 0.43
C ALA A 277 -0.82 -3.33 0.10
N VAL A 278 -1.40 -3.39 -1.09
CA VAL A 278 -2.63 -2.67 -1.43
C VAL A 278 -3.73 -3.68 -1.73
N ASN A 279 -4.75 -3.69 -0.89
CA ASN A 279 -5.90 -4.57 -1.03
C ASN A 279 -7.02 -3.81 -1.74
N VAL A 280 -7.42 -4.30 -2.91
CA VAL A 280 -8.50 -3.74 -3.71
C VAL A 280 -9.73 -4.61 -3.53
N MET A 281 -10.86 -4.00 -3.23
CA MET A 281 -12.13 -4.67 -3.06
C MET A 281 -13.20 -3.97 -3.90
N ARG A 282 -13.86 -4.73 -4.77
CA ARG A 282 -14.94 -4.21 -5.61
C ARG A 282 -16.21 -4.99 -5.35
N ARG A 283 -17.31 -4.29 -5.10
CA ARG A 283 -18.61 -4.92 -4.94
C ARG A 283 -19.14 -5.32 -6.32
N LEU A 284 -19.57 -6.56 -6.47
CA LEU A 284 -20.26 -7.02 -7.68
C LEU A 284 -21.77 -6.81 -7.51
N ASP A 285 -22.33 -7.32 -6.41
CA ASP A 285 -23.75 -7.20 -6.05
C ASP A 285 -23.95 -7.33 -4.52
N GLY A 286 -25.15 -7.72 -4.05
CA GLY A 286 -25.43 -7.93 -2.62
C GLY A 286 -24.88 -9.24 -2.03
N ASN A 287 -24.51 -10.19 -2.89
CA ASN A 287 -24.09 -11.54 -2.55
C ASN A 287 -22.66 -11.87 -3.01
N ALA A 288 -21.99 -10.96 -3.73
CA ALA A 288 -20.63 -11.16 -4.18
C ALA A 288 -19.80 -9.88 -4.23
N SER A 289 -18.50 -10.05 -3.97
CA SER A 289 -17.46 -9.05 -4.18
C SER A 289 -16.23 -9.69 -4.80
N VAL A 290 -15.36 -8.87 -5.36
CA VAL A 290 -14.02 -9.25 -5.80
C VAL A 290 -13.02 -8.63 -4.86
N TRP A 291 -11.96 -9.37 -4.57
CA TRP A 291 -10.82 -8.88 -3.84
C TRP A 291 -9.53 -9.23 -4.57
N GLN A 292 -8.55 -8.35 -4.49
CA GLN A 292 -7.18 -8.59 -4.95
C GLN A 292 -6.20 -7.91 -4.00
N SER A 293 -5.01 -8.48 -3.84
CA SER A 293 -3.89 -7.80 -3.17
C SER A 293 -2.73 -7.62 -4.13
N VAL A 294 -2.31 -6.37 -4.27
CA VAL A 294 -1.27 -5.95 -5.21
C VAL A 294 -0.17 -5.20 -4.47
N ARG A 295 0.98 -4.99 -5.12
CA ARG A 295 2.13 -4.24 -4.57
C ARG A 295 2.55 -4.76 -3.18
N ARG A 296 2.72 -6.07 -3.09
CA ARG A 296 2.94 -6.77 -1.82
C ARG A 296 4.43 -6.83 -1.48
N THR A 297 4.77 -6.71 -0.20
CA THR A 297 6.14 -6.89 0.30
C THR A 297 6.22 -7.71 1.59
N LEU A 298 7.32 -8.45 1.75
CA LEU A 298 7.74 -9.13 2.98
C LEU A 298 9.20 -8.76 3.28
N GLY A 299 9.41 -7.94 4.30
CA GLY A 299 10.69 -7.31 4.56
C GLY A 299 11.10 -6.47 3.36
N GLN A 300 12.22 -6.82 2.74
CA GLN A 300 12.73 -6.16 1.53
C GLN A 300 12.30 -6.88 0.23
N ALA A 301 11.67 -8.05 0.33
CA ALA A 301 11.26 -8.81 -0.85
C ALA A 301 9.90 -8.34 -1.37
N SER A 302 9.82 -8.05 -2.67
CA SER A 302 8.54 -7.89 -3.35
C SER A 302 7.91 -9.26 -3.60
N LEU A 303 6.61 -9.36 -3.36
CA LEU A 303 5.81 -10.55 -3.63
C LEU A 303 4.92 -10.31 -4.86
N PRO A 304 4.61 -11.37 -5.64
CA PRO A 304 3.64 -11.27 -6.72
C PRO A 304 2.27 -10.80 -6.23
N ASP A 305 1.59 -10.03 -7.08
CA ASP A 305 0.18 -9.72 -6.94
C ASP A 305 -0.63 -11.02 -6.91
N THR A 306 -1.73 -11.03 -6.15
CA THR A 306 -2.65 -12.17 -6.16
C THR A 306 -3.52 -12.14 -7.40
N ASP A 307 -4.08 -13.28 -7.76
CA ASP A 307 -5.24 -13.31 -8.64
C ASP A 307 -6.42 -12.56 -7.98
N GLU A 308 -7.34 -12.09 -8.81
CA GLU A 308 -8.64 -11.64 -8.33
C GLU A 308 -9.43 -12.83 -7.81
N ILE A 309 -9.86 -12.77 -6.55
CA ILE A 309 -10.72 -13.78 -5.95
C ILE A 309 -12.16 -13.27 -5.84
N VAL A 310 -13.11 -14.15 -6.14
CA VAL A 310 -14.53 -13.86 -5.94
C VAL A 310 -14.94 -14.33 -4.56
N ILE A 311 -15.34 -13.39 -3.72
CA ILE A 311 -15.88 -13.64 -2.39
C ILE A 311 -17.40 -13.71 -2.51
N ARG A 312 -18.01 -14.81 -2.08
CA ARG A 312 -19.45 -15.05 -2.16
C ARG A 312 -20.06 -15.15 -0.78
N ARG A 313 -21.24 -14.56 -0.62
CA ARG A 313 -22.02 -14.67 0.61
C ARG A 313 -22.46 -16.12 0.77
N ARG A 314 -22.17 -16.71 1.94
CA ARG A 314 -22.67 -18.03 2.32
C ARG A 314 -24.18 -17.90 2.52
N GLN A 315 -24.98 -18.56 1.68
CA GLN A 315 -26.41 -18.67 1.95
C GLN A 315 -26.57 -19.45 3.25
N GLN A 316 -27.35 -18.90 4.19
CA GLN A 316 -27.81 -19.72 5.31
C GLN A 316 -28.70 -20.80 4.73
N ASP A 317 -28.37 -22.06 4.97
CA ASP A 317 -29.35 -23.14 4.83
C ASP A 317 -30.56 -22.71 5.67
N ALA A 318 -31.69 -22.47 5.01
CA ALA A 318 -32.93 -22.20 5.69
C ALA A 318 -33.14 -23.35 6.69
N ALA A 319 -33.10 -23.01 7.98
CA ALA A 319 -33.37 -23.97 9.03
C ALA A 319 -34.72 -24.63 8.72
N LYS A 320 -34.69 -25.94 8.47
CA LYS A 320 -35.88 -26.79 8.42
C LYS A 320 -36.41 -27.00 9.83
#